data_AF-A0A2W7NY33-F1
#
_entry.id   AF-A0A2W7NY33-F1
#
_cell.length_a   1.000
_cell.length_b   1.000
_cell.length_c   1.000
_cell.angle_alpha   90.00
_cell.angle_beta   90.00
_cell.angle_gamma   90.00
#
_symmetry.space_group_name_H-M   'P 1'
#
loop_
_entity.id
_entity.type
_entity.pdbx_description
1 polymer ?
#
loop_
_entity_poly.entity_id
_entity_poly.type
_entity_poly.pdbx_seq_one_letter_code
_entity_poly.pdbx_strand_id
1 'polypeptide(L)'
;MTGNGHILAQRNLDEKVIALLAESDVAPEKFYLTGFETITFNQNKLFALNVVLASVITLERSVLILNTGRASHKVAEICSRLSMNYLLLDDIGMLDEVLRMHRQVSHLFICEGDDKGVARYELTQIGQLAGKYKVDLIVECMQQPLTVSQAMSCGASFMIYVDPLAVQSDSMVVCRRSRLVQAEGQSRWAMFDLYQYWQKTLDGRNNVIEPMAV
;
A
#
# COMPACT_ATOMS: atom_id res chain seq x y z
N MET A 1 -6.32 -15.17 -21.38
CA MET A 1 -5.45 -16.22 -20.80
C MET A 1 -5.52 -16.08 -19.29
N THR A 2 -6.21 -17.02 -18.65
CA THR A 2 -6.53 -17.07 -17.23
C THR A 2 -5.34 -17.65 -16.46
N GLY A 3 -4.48 -16.76 -15.95
CA GLY A 3 -3.48 -17.14 -14.96
C GLY A 3 -4.11 -17.11 -13.58
N ASN A 4 -4.36 -18.28 -13.00
CA ASN A 4 -4.58 -18.39 -11.56
C ASN A 4 -3.34 -17.82 -10.88
N GLY A 5 -3.50 -16.69 -10.19
CA GLY A 5 -2.43 -16.05 -9.43
C GLY A 5 -2.02 -16.99 -8.29
N HIS A 6 -1.01 -17.82 -8.54
CA HIS A 6 -0.34 -18.57 -7.47
C HIS A 6 0.37 -17.55 -6.57
N ILE A 7 -0.11 -17.38 -5.33
CA ILE A 7 0.73 -16.86 -4.25
C ILE A 7 1.25 -18.04 -3.46
N LEU A 8 2.56 -18.05 -3.29
CA LEU A 8 3.31 -18.09 -2.03
C LEU A 8 4.66 -18.62 -2.46
N ALA A 9 5.55 -17.74 -2.90
CA ALA A 9 6.92 -18.03 -2.54
C ALA A 9 6.93 -17.96 -1.02
N GLN A 10 6.94 -19.11 -0.34
CA GLN A 10 7.62 -19.27 0.95
C GLN A 10 9.14 -18.98 0.76
N ARG A 11 9.47 -17.92 0.03
CA ARG A 11 10.78 -17.32 0.06
C ARG A 11 10.61 -16.25 1.10
N ASN A 12 11.39 -16.40 2.17
CA ASN A 12 11.70 -15.33 3.10
C ASN A 12 11.65 -14.03 2.30
N LEU A 13 10.79 -13.08 2.71
CA LEU A 13 11.07 -11.70 2.36
C LEU A 13 12.56 -11.53 2.56
N ASP A 14 13.27 -10.98 1.56
CA ASP A 14 14.70 -10.77 1.70
C ASP A 14 14.89 -10.12 3.07
N GLU A 15 15.58 -10.80 3.97
CA GLU A 15 15.73 -10.39 5.37
C GLU A 15 16.25 -8.95 5.41
N LYS A 16 16.98 -8.54 4.37
CA LYS A 16 17.42 -7.17 4.12
C LYS A 16 16.29 -6.16 3.95
N VAL A 17 15.23 -6.51 3.22
CA VAL A 17 14.05 -5.65 3.03
C VAL A 17 13.27 -5.53 4.35
N ILE A 18 13.12 -6.61 5.10
CA ILE A 18 12.50 -6.55 6.44
C ILE A 18 13.34 -5.68 7.38
N ALA A 19 14.65 -5.89 7.42
CA ALA A 19 15.56 -5.09 8.25
C ALA A 19 15.55 -3.61 7.85
N LEU A 20 15.46 -3.31 6.54
CA LEU A 20 15.30 -1.95 6.04
C LEU A 20 13.98 -1.33 6.49
N LEU A 21 12.88 -2.07 6.39
CA LEU A 21 11.55 -1.61 6.84
C LEU A 21 11.52 -1.36 8.35
N ALA A 22 12.09 -2.26 9.14
CA ALA A 22 12.06 -2.21 10.60
C ALA A 22 13.11 -1.29 11.23
N GLU A 23 14.09 -0.80 10.44
CA GLU A 23 15.26 -0.05 10.92
C GLU A 23 16.05 -0.79 12.03
N SER A 24 15.90 -2.12 12.06
CA SER A 24 16.47 -2.99 13.08
C SER A 24 16.47 -4.43 12.58
N ASP A 25 17.29 -5.27 13.19
CA ASP A 25 17.35 -6.70 12.88
C ASP A 25 16.14 -7.40 13.51
N VAL A 26 15.04 -7.44 12.75
CA VAL A 26 13.79 -8.09 13.15
C VAL A 26 13.64 -9.34 12.31
N ALA A 27 13.49 -10.49 12.98
CA ALA A 27 13.17 -11.73 12.30
C ALA A 27 11.85 -11.56 11.51
N PRO A 28 11.77 -11.97 10.23
CA PRO A 28 10.60 -11.74 9.38
C PRO A 28 9.27 -12.17 10.01
N GLU A 29 9.25 -13.29 10.74
CA GLU A 29 8.09 -13.80 11.45
C GLU A 29 7.62 -12.92 12.61
N LYS A 30 8.48 -12.03 13.13
CA LYS A 30 8.17 -11.06 14.19
C LYS A 30 7.84 -9.67 13.67
N PHE A 31 7.90 -9.43 12.35
CA PHE A 31 7.62 -8.12 11.77
C PHE A 31 6.23 -7.58 12.16
N TYR A 32 5.24 -8.45 12.37
CA TYR A 32 3.90 -8.05 12.81
C TYR A 32 3.87 -7.30 14.15
N LEU A 33 4.89 -7.44 15.00
CA LEU A 33 5.01 -6.70 16.26
C LEU A 33 5.17 -5.20 16.05
N THR A 34 5.60 -4.78 14.86
CA THR A 34 5.65 -3.37 14.45
C THR A 34 4.27 -2.76 14.21
N GLY A 35 3.21 -3.58 14.18
CA GLY A 35 1.86 -3.18 13.77
C GLY A 35 1.66 -3.11 12.26
N PHE A 36 2.68 -3.48 11.48
CA PHE A 36 2.60 -3.63 10.04
C PHE A 36 2.71 -5.09 9.62
N GLU A 37 2.13 -5.40 8.48
CA GLU A 37 2.16 -6.71 7.84
C GLU A 37 2.77 -6.56 6.45
N THR A 38 3.49 -7.59 6.00
CA THR A 38 4.03 -7.68 4.64
C THR A 38 3.35 -8.81 3.87
N ILE A 39 3.05 -8.54 2.60
CA ILE A 39 2.47 -9.51 1.67
C ILE A 39 3.26 -9.42 0.37
N THR A 40 3.89 -10.51 -0.03
CA THR A 40 4.72 -10.59 -1.24
C THR A 40 3.99 -11.37 -2.33
N PHE A 41 4.05 -10.84 -3.55
CA PHE A 41 3.45 -11.40 -4.75
C PHE A 41 4.56 -11.78 -5.73
N ASN A 42 4.52 -13.01 -6.24
CA ASN A 42 5.29 -13.40 -7.43
C ASN A 42 4.61 -12.86 -8.70
N GLN A 43 4.39 -11.55 -8.71
CA GLN A 43 3.73 -10.77 -9.74
C GLN A 43 4.28 -9.35 -9.67
N ASN A 44 4.21 -8.63 -10.79
CA ASN A 44 4.73 -7.26 -10.88
C ASN A 44 3.93 -6.25 -10.03
N LYS A 45 4.48 -5.03 -9.92
CA LYS A 45 3.87 -3.90 -9.20
C LYS A 45 2.41 -3.62 -9.55
N LEU A 46 2.03 -3.77 -10.82
CA LEU A 46 0.66 -3.50 -11.24
C LEU A 46 -0.30 -4.49 -10.60
N PHE A 47 0.10 -5.74 -10.41
CA PHE A 47 -0.71 -6.71 -9.67
C PHE A 47 -0.95 -6.24 -8.24
N ALA A 48 0.11 -5.90 -7.48
CA ALA A 48 -0.02 -5.37 -6.12
C ALA A 48 -0.91 -4.12 -6.06
N LEU A 49 -0.78 -3.20 -7.02
CA LEU A 49 -1.66 -2.03 -7.11
C LEU A 49 -3.13 -2.41 -7.33
N ASN A 50 -3.44 -3.37 -8.22
CA ASN A 50 -4.81 -3.86 -8.39
C ASN A 50 -5.32 -4.47 -7.08
N VAL A 51 -4.52 -5.30 -6.40
CA VAL A 51 -4.89 -5.93 -5.13
C VAL A 51 -5.23 -4.89 -4.06
N VAL A 52 -4.35 -3.91 -3.83
CA VAL A 52 -4.57 -2.87 -2.82
C VAL A 52 -5.81 -2.05 -3.16
N LEU A 53 -5.85 -1.45 -4.35
CA LEU A 53 -6.95 -0.54 -4.72
C LEU A 53 -8.31 -1.24 -4.69
N ALA A 54 -8.39 -2.47 -5.21
CA ALA A 54 -9.62 -3.27 -5.20
C ALA A 54 -10.10 -3.65 -3.79
N SER A 55 -9.18 -3.79 -2.83
CA SER A 55 -9.50 -4.28 -1.48
C SER A 55 -9.77 -3.17 -0.48
N VAL A 56 -9.24 -1.96 -0.70
CA VAL A 56 -9.30 -0.90 0.32
C VAL A 56 -10.29 0.20 -0.06
N ILE A 57 -10.56 0.40 -1.36
CA ILE A 57 -11.48 1.42 -1.85
C ILE A 57 -12.86 0.81 -2.07
N THR A 58 -13.79 1.12 -1.17
CA THR A 58 -15.19 0.66 -1.27
C THR A 58 -15.94 1.36 -2.41
N LEU A 59 -17.01 0.73 -2.92
CA LEU A 59 -17.79 1.21 -4.08
C LEU A 59 -18.30 2.66 -3.96
N GLU A 60 -18.72 3.07 -2.77
CA GLU A 60 -19.29 4.41 -2.52
C GLU A 60 -18.24 5.50 -2.30
N ARG A 61 -16.97 5.11 -2.25
CA ARG A 61 -15.87 6.02 -1.97
C ARG A 61 -15.02 6.25 -3.20
N SER A 62 -14.18 7.28 -3.13
CA SER A 62 -13.20 7.57 -4.15
C SER A 62 -11.78 7.61 -3.60
N VAL A 63 -10.84 7.46 -4.53
CA VAL A 63 -9.42 7.73 -4.32
C VAL A 63 -9.05 9.04 -5.00
N LEU A 64 -8.39 9.94 -4.26
CA LEU A 64 -7.71 11.10 -4.83
C LEU A 64 -6.29 10.68 -5.18
N ILE A 65 -5.87 10.91 -6.43
CA ILE A 65 -4.56 10.52 -6.95
C ILE A 65 -3.78 11.81 -7.19
N LEU A 66 -2.62 11.97 -6.55
CA LEU A 66 -1.71 13.07 -6.91
C LEU A 66 -1.06 12.77 -8.25
N ASN A 67 -1.19 13.69 -9.20
CA ASN A 67 -0.65 13.52 -10.54
C ASN A 67 0.86 13.80 -10.56
N THR A 68 1.63 12.73 -10.50
CA THR A 68 3.09 12.76 -10.59
C THR A 68 3.59 12.29 -11.96
N GLY A 69 2.72 12.26 -12.98
CA GLY A 69 3.05 11.77 -14.31
C GLY A 69 2.70 10.30 -14.52
N ARG A 70 3.59 9.53 -15.16
CA ARG A 70 3.22 8.23 -15.77
C ARG A 70 2.70 7.20 -14.76
N ALA A 71 3.28 7.15 -13.56
CA ALA A 71 2.88 6.20 -12.52
C ALA A 71 1.45 6.47 -12.02
N SER A 72 1.15 7.73 -11.66
CA SER A 72 -0.20 8.14 -11.24
C SER A 72 -1.27 7.93 -12.33
N HIS A 73 -0.94 8.15 -13.61
CA HIS A 73 -1.85 7.86 -14.73
C HIS A 73 -2.13 6.35 -14.84
N LYS A 74 -1.14 5.50 -14.58
CA LYS A 74 -1.32 4.05 -14.52
C LYS A 74 -2.34 3.65 -13.46
N VAL A 75 -2.34 4.35 -12.33
CA VAL A 75 -3.27 4.13 -11.22
C VAL A 75 -4.67 4.59 -11.61
N ALA A 76 -4.80 5.72 -12.29
CA ALA A 76 -6.06 6.18 -12.88
C ALA A 76 -6.63 5.19 -13.92
N GLU A 77 -5.77 4.59 -14.76
CA GLU A 77 -6.15 3.53 -15.71
C GLU A 77 -6.66 2.27 -14.97
N ILE A 78 -6.00 1.87 -13.88
CA ILE A 78 -6.47 0.76 -13.02
C ILE A 78 -7.84 1.10 -12.43
N CYS A 79 -8.01 2.30 -11.86
CA CYS A 79 -9.29 2.74 -11.30
C CYS A 79 -10.41 2.71 -12.35
N SER A 80 -10.14 3.20 -13.56
CA SER A 80 -11.08 3.16 -14.69
C SER A 80 -11.48 1.73 -15.05
N ARG A 81 -10.49 0.83 -15.21
CA ARG A 81 -10.73 -0.58 -15.56
C ARG A 81 -11.54 -1.33 -14.51
N LEU A 82 -11.32 -1.00 -13.23
CA LEU A 82 -12.02 -1.59 -12.10
C LEU A 82 -13.33 -0.84 -11.76
N SER A 83 -13.72 0.17 -12.55
CA SER A 83 -14.91 0.99 -12.30
C SER A 83 -14.94 1.53 -10.86
N MET A 84 -13.81 2.09 -10.42
CA MET A 84 -13.67 2.77 -9.13
C MET A 84 -13.74 4.29 -9.33
N ASN A 85 -14.36 4.99 -8.37
CA ASN A 85 -14.38 6.44 -8.40
C ASN A 85 -12.98 6.98 -8.08
N TYR A 86 -12.48 7.89 -8.90
CA TYR A 86 -11.20 8.54 -8.63
C TYR A 86 -11.22 10.01 -9.06
N LEU A 87 -10.31 10.78 -8.48
CA LEU A 87 -9.99 12.16 -8.85
C LEU A 87 -8.50 12.24 -9.09
N LEU A 88 -8.08 12.97 -10.12
CA LEU A 88 -6.67 13.23 -10.40
C LEU A 88 -6.38 14.69 -10.07
N LEU A 89 -5.33 14.95 -9.27
CA LEU A 89 -4.98 16.28 -8.80
C LEU A 89 -3.59 16.67 -9.29
N ASP A 90 -3.53 17.69 -10.14
CA ASP A 90 -2.27 18.21 -10.70
C ASP A 90 -1.51 19.10 -9.73
N ASP A 91 -2.23 19.95 -8.99
CA ASP A 91 -1.63 20.91 -8.08
C ASP A 91 -1.80 20.46 -6.62
N ILE A 92 -0.69 20.05 -5.99
CA ILE A 92 -0.65 19.66 -4.57
C ILE A 92 -1.07 20.82 -3.67
N GLY A 93 -0.86 22.08 -4.07
CA GLY A 93 -1.31 23.26 -3.33
C GLY A 93 -2.83 23.32 -3.13
N MET A 94 -3.60 22.65 -4.00
CA MET A 94 -5.06 22.56 -3.92
C MET A 94 -5.55 21.39 -3.05
N LEU A 95 -4.64 20.58 -2.48
CA LEU A 95 -5.00 19.36 -1.76
C LEU A 95 -5.95 19.62 -0.58
N ASP A 96 -5.73 20.67 0.22
CA ASP A 96 -6.58 21.00 1.38
C ASP A 96 -8.01 21.35 0.94
N GLU A 97 -8.12 22.12 -0.14
CA GLU A 97 -9.41 22.51 -0.72
C GLU A 97 -10.16 21.32 -1.33
N VAL A 98 -9.47 20.49 -2.12
CA VAL A 98 -10.07 19.31 -2.75
C VAL A 98 -10.56 18.32 -1.69
N LEU A 99 -9.76 18.02 -0.67
CA LEU A 99 -10.19 17.13 0.42
C LEU A 99 -11.36 17.70 1.22
N ARG A 100 -11.43 19.03 1.36
CA ARG A 100 -12.56 19.71 2.02
C ARG A 100 -13.85 19.64 1.19
N MET A 101 -13.77 19.75 -0.14
CA MET A 101 -14.92 19.74 -1.04
C MET A 101 -15.42 18.33 -1.36
N HIS A 102 -14.52 17.37 -1.53
CA HIS A 102 -14.86 16.01 -1.98
C HIS A 102 -14.89 15.02 -0.82
N ARG A 103 -15.95 15.08 0.00
CA ARG A 103 -16.12 14.25 1.21
C ARG A 103 -16.23 12.74 0.96
N GLN A 104 -16.47 12.33 -0.29
CA GLN A 104 -16.45 10.93 -0.72
C GLN A 104 -15.03 10.36 -0.86
N VAL A 105 -14.00 11.22 -0.92
CA VAL A 105 -12.60 10.79 -0.93
C VAL A 105 -12.30 10.09 0.39
N SER A 106 -11.91 8.83 0.29
CA SER A 106 -11.53 7.98 1.42
C SER A 106 -10.04 7.68 1.45
N HIS A 107 -9.40 7.71 0.27
CA HIS A 107 -8.00 7.37 0.11
C HIS A 107 -7.28 8.45 -0.68
N LEU A 108 -6.02 8.71 -0.32
CA LEU A 108 -5.09 9.53 -1.07
C LEU A 108 -3.98 8.61 -1.58
N PHE A 109 -3.73 8.63 -2.88
CA PHE A 109 -2.67 7.86 -3.53
C PHE A 109 -1.53 8.78 -3.98
N ILE A 110 -0.30 8.37 -3.64
CA ILE A 110 0.92 9.13 -3.94
C ILE A 110 1.98 8.19 -4.53
N CYS A 111 2.65 8.62 -5.60
CA CYS A 111 3.92 8.03 -6.03
C CYS A 111 5.08 8.81 -5.41
N GLU A 112 5.89 8.16 -4.59
CA GLU A 112 7.10 8.71 -3.99
C GLU A 112 8.33 8.34 -4.83
N GLY A 113 9.22 9.31 -5.06
CA GLY A 113 10.53 9.07 -5.68
C GLY A 113 10.54 8.95 -7.22
N ASP A 114 9.50 9.43 -7.90
CA ASP A 114 9.52 9.67 -9.37
C ASP A 114 10.05 11.09 -9.67
N ASP A 115 10.50 11.38 -10.90
CA ASP A 115 11.07 12.69 -11.29
C ASP A 115 10.09 13.86 -11.10
N LYS A 116 8.79 13.57 -11.22
CA LYS A 116 7.66 14.47 -10.91
C LYS A 116 6.87 13.99 -9.69
N GLY A 117 7.44 13.04 -8.95
CA GLY A 117 6.91 12.44 -7.74
C GLY A 117 6.91 13.42 -6.57
N VAL A 118 6.20 13.02 -5.52
CA VAL A 118 6.29 13.71 -4.24
C VAL A 118 7.61 13.33 -3.59
N ALA A 119 8.37 14.32 -3.12
CA ALA A 119 9.60 14.06 -2.40
C ALA A 119 9.31 13.50 -1.00
N ARG A 120 10.19 12.65 -0.50
CA ARG A 120 9.99 11.97 0.79
C ARG A 120 9.72 12.93 1.96
N TYR A 121 10.36 14.11 1.97
CA TYR A 121 10.18 15.10 3.03
C TYR A 121 8.80 15.79 3.01
N GLU A 122 8.09 15.77 1.89
CA GLU A 122 6.75 16.35 1.74
C GLU A 122 5.65 15.42 2.26
N LEU A 123 5.92 14.11 2.33
CA LEU A 123 4.95 13.11 2.76
C LEU A 123 4.37 13.37 4.15
N THR A 124 5.17 13.89 5.09
CA THR A 124 4.69 14.17 6.45
C THR A 124 3.62 15.26 6.44
N GLN A 125 3.81 16.33 5.67
CA GLN A 125 2.84 17.42 5.57
C GLN A 125 1.56 16.97 4.86
N ILE A 126 1.71 16.21 3.76
CA ILE A 126 0.57 15.63 3.06
C ILE A 126 -0.18 14.63 3.96
N GLY A 127 0.56 13.83 4.73
CA GLY A 127 0.03 12.90 5.71
C GLY A 127 -0.78 13.57 6.83
N GLN A 128 -0.28 14.68 7.37
CA GLN A 128 -1.01 15.49 8.36
C GLN A 128 -2.33 16.00 7.78
N LEU A 129 -2.31 16.42 6.52
CA LEU A 129 -3.50 16.90 5.82
C LEU A 129 -4.51 15.76 5.56
N ALA A 130 -4.04 14.61 5.10
CA ALA A 130 -4.87 13.40 4.95
C ALA A 130 -5.50 13.00 6.30
N GLY A 131 -4.71 13.03 7.39
CA GLY A 131 -5.17 12.77 8.75
C GLY A 131 -6.25 13.76 9.22
N LYS A 132 -6.09 15.07 8.95
CA LYS A 132 -7.09 16.11 9.24
C LYS A 132 -8.46 15.77 8.62
N TYR A 133 -8.47 15.20 7.42
CA TYR A 133 -9.71 14.80 6.73
C TYR A 133 -10.11 13.33 6.90
N LYS A 134 -9.37 12.56 7.71
CA LYS A 134 -9.57 11.12 7.93
C LYS A 134 -9.52 10.31 6.62
N VAL A 135 -8.60 10.69 5.74
CA VAL A 135 -8.32 10.02 4.47
C VAL A 135 -7.11 9.10 4.66
N ASP A 136 -7.23 7.85 4.23
CA ASP A 136 -6.15 6.87 4.35
C ASP A 136 -5.13 7.05 3.22
N LEU A 137 -3.84 6.99 3.59
CA LEU A 137 -2.75 7.24 2.66
C LEU A 137 -2.20 5.92 2.08
N ILE A 138 -2.16 5.84 0.75
CA ILE A 138 -1.54 4.77 -0.05
C ILE A 138 -0.30 5.36 -0.75
N VAL A 139 0.86 4.74 -0.55
CA VAL A 139 2.13 5.22 -1.12
C VAL A 139 2.75 4.16 -2.01
N GLU A 140 2.96 4.48 -3.28
CA GLU A 140 3.84 3.70 -4.16
C GLU A 140 5.27 4.20 -4.00
N CYS A 141 6.15 3.34 -3.48
CA CYS A 141 7.56 3.64 -3.25
C CYS A 141 8.38 3.22 -4.47
N MET A 142 8.93 4.17 -5.23
CA MET A 142 9.59 3.87 -6.51
C MET A 142 11.03 3.37 -6.36
N GLN A 143 11.75 3.85 -5.34
CA GLN A 143 13.18 3.56 -5.17
C GLN A 143 13.46 2.67 -3.97
N GLN A 144 12.93 3.04 -2.80
CA GLN A 144 13.09 2.31 -1.55
C GLN A 144 11.79 2.40 -0.75
N PRO A 145 11.41 1.35 0.00
CA PRO A 145 10.25 1.44 0.86
C PRO A 145 10.45 2.51 1.94
N LEU A 146 9.36 3.07 2.44
CA LEU A 146 9.42 3.83 3.69
C LEU A 146 9.63 2.85 4.84
N THR A 147 10.41 3.25 5.83
CA THR A 147 10.52 2.51 7.08
C THR A 147 9.20 2.55 7.85
N VAL A 148 9.02 1.65 8.81
CA VAL A 148 7.87 1.64 9.71
C VAL A 148 7.73 2.99 10.42
N SER A 149 8.84 3.56 10.90
CA SER A 149 8.85 4.89 11.55
C SER A 149 8.38 6.00 10.60
N GLN A 150 8.87 5.99 9.35
CA GLN A 150 8.46 6.95 8.32
C GLN A 150 6.98 6.79 7.96
N ALA A 151 6.51 5.55 7.76
CA ALA A 151 5.11 5.24 7.48
C ALA A 151 4.18 5.63 8.63
N MET A 152 4.63 5.48 9.88
CA MET A 152 3.92 6.00 11.05
C MET A 152 3.83 7.52 11.01
N SER A 153 4.95 8.19 10.78
CA SER A 153 5.08 9.66 10.77
C SER A 153 4.21 10.34 9.70
N CYS A 154 4.15 9.78 8.48
CA CYS A 154 3.33 10.31 7.40
C CYS A 154 1.90 9.75 7.36
N GLY A 155 1.55 8.81 8.25
CA GLY A 155 0.20 8.24 8.24
C GLY A 155 -0.06 7.19 7.15
N ALA A 156 0.97 6.70 6.45
CA ALA A 156 0.80 5.70 5.39
C ALA A 156 0.19 4.41 5.94
N SER A 157 -0.93 4.01 5.33
CA SER A 157 -1.65 2.78 5.69
C SER A 157 -1.27 1.61 4.79
N PHE A 158 -0.96 1.89 3.53
CA PHE A 158 -0.54 0.90 2.54
C PHE A 158 0.65 1.45 1.76
N MET A 159 1.66 0.61 1.58
CA MET A 159 2.84 0.91 0.79
C MET A 159 3.04 -0.18 -0.24
N ILE A 160 3.28 0.20 -1.49
CA ILE A 160 3.59 -0.73 -2.58
C ILE A 160 5.04 -0.52 -2.97
N TYR A 161 5.81 -1.60 -2.99
CA TYR A 161 7.22 -1.59 -3.35
C TYR A 161 7.55 -2.76 -4.27
N VAL A 162 8.51 -2.57 -5.15
CA VAL A 162 9.18 -3.65 -5.89
C VAL A 162 10.66 -3.50 -5.62
N ASP A 163 11.31 -4.58 -5.21
CA ASP A 163 12.76 -4.59 -5.10
C ASP A 163 13.36 -4.55 -6.51
N PRO A 164 14.08 -3.47 -6.88
CA PRO A 164 14.67 -3.33 -8.22
C PRO A 164 15.75 -4.38 -8.50
N LEU A 165 16.29 -5.03 -7.46
CA LEU A 165 17.31 -6.08 -7.56
C LEU A 165 16.69 -7.48 -7.58
N ALA A 166 15.39 -7.62 -7.35
CA ALA A 166 14.72 -8.92 -7.37
C ALA A 166 14.64 -9.47 -8.79
N VAL A 167 15.17 -10.69 -8.97
CA VAL A 167 15.24 -11.38 -10.27
C VAL A 167 13.86 -11.59 -10.92
N GLN A 168 12.78 -11.67 -10.13
CA GLN A 168 11.44 -11.97 -10.61
C GLN A 168 10.49 -10.77 -10.64
N SER A 169 10.98 -9.54 -10.37
CA SER A 169 10.12 -8.34 -10.24
C SER A 169 8.98 -8.53 -9.23
N ASP A 170 9.23 -9.30 -8.18
CA ASP A 170 8.27 -9.58 -7.12
C ASP A 170 7.84 -8.27 -6.47
N SER A 171 6.54 -8.11 -6.29
CA SER A 171 5.97 -6.93 -5.64
C SER A 171 5.62 -7.24 -4.20
N MET A 172 5.72 -6.22 -3.35
CA MET A 172 5.42 -6.29 -1.94
C MET A 172 4.42 -5.20 -1.58
N VAL A 173 3.47 -5.57 -0.74
CA VAL A 173 2.61 -4.63 -0.02
C VAL A 173 3.00 -4.66 1.45
N VAL A 174 3.30 -3.50 2.01
CA VAL A 174 3.47 -3.28 3.44
C VAL A 174 2.27 -2.50 3.92
N CYS A 175 1.57 -2.97 4.95
CA CYS A 175 0.30 -2.37 5.34
C CYS A 175 0.11 -2.36 6.85
N ARG A 176 -0.56 -1.32 7.37
CA ARG A 176 -0.96 -1.26 8.78
C ARG A 176 -1.96 -2.37 9.05
N ARG A 177 -1.68 -3.21 10.04
CA ARG A 177 -2.54 -4.35 10.40
C ARG A 177 -3.96 -3.91 10.72
N SER A 178 -4.11 -2.78 11.42
CA SER A 178 -5.43 -2.22 11.77
C SER A 178 -6.28 -1.85 10.55
N ARG A 179 -5.66 -1.49 9.42
CA ARG A 179 -6.33 -1.20 8.15
C ARG A 179 -6.51 -2.44 7.30
N LEU A 180 -5.54 -3.35 7.32
CA LEU A 180 -5.63 -4.63 6.62
C LEU A 180 -6.84 -5.46 7.07
N VAL A 181 -7.10 -5.51 8.39
CA VAL A 181 -8.29 -6.22 8.93
C VAL A 181 -9.60 -5.60 8.44
N GLN A 182 -9.64 -4.29 8.19
CA GLN A 182 -10.83 -3.61 7.67
C GLN A 182 -11.10 -3.91 6.18
N ALA A 183 -10.15 -4.53 5.47
CA ALA A 183 -10.29 -4.90 4.07
C ALA A 183 -11.04 -6.23 3.87
N GLU A 184 -11.37 -6.96 4.94
CA GLU A 184 -12.14 -8.21 4.87
C GLU A 184 -13.47 -8.01 4.12
N GLY A 185 -13.68 -8.80 3.06
CA GLY A 185 -14.90 -8.79 2.26
C GLY A 185 -15.10 -7.55 1.38
N GLN A 186 -14.12 -6.64 1.30
CA GLN A 186 -14.24 -5.41 0.51
C GLN A 186 -13.92 -5.62 -0.98
N SER A 187 -13.02 -6.56 -1.30
CA SER A 187 -12.64 -6.80 -2.69
C SER A 187 -13.77 -7.43 -3.50
N ARG A 188 -14.08 -6.83 -4.65
CA ARG A 188 -15.07 -7.34 -5.61
C ARG A 188 -14.49 -8.39 -6.56
N TRP A 189 -13.18 -8.60 -6.52
CA TRP A 189 -12.49 -9.55 -7.39
C TRP A 189 -11.69 -10.49 -6.51
N ALA A 190 -12.07 -11.77 -6.49
CA ALA A 190 -11.39 -12.78 -5.69
C ALA A 190 -9.87 -12.85 -5.94
N MET A 191 -9.43 -12.56 -7.18
CA MET A 191 -8.01 -12.52 -7.53
C MET A 191 -7.24 -11.31 -6.98
N PHE A 192 -7.96 -10.28 -6.52
CA PHE A 192 -7.43 -9.01 -6.00
C PHE A 192 -7.87 -8.78 -4.56
N ASP A 193 -8.02 -9.85 -3.76
CA ASP A 193 -8.38 -9.77 -2.34
C ASP A 193 -7.14 -9.78 -1.45
N LEU A 194 -6.75 -8.59 -0.98
CA LEU A 194 -5.60 -8.37 -0.11
C LEU A 194 -5.73 -9.11 1.21
N TYR A 195 -6.92 -9.14 1.79
CA TYR A 195 -7.18 -9.79 3.08
C TYR A 195 -7.04 -11.30 2.95
N GLN A 196 -7.60 -11.89 1.89
CA GLN A 196 -7.41 -13.31 1.61
C GLN A 196 -5.93 -13.66 1.41
N TYR A 197 -5.16 -12.81 0.74
CA TYR A 197 -3.73 -13.04 0.58
C TYR A 197 -2.98 -12.95 1.91
N TRP A 198 -3.34 -12.02 2.78
CA TRP A 198 -2.80 -11.99 4.14
C TRP A 198 -3.13 -13.25 4.93
N GLN A 199 -4.38 -13.74 4.90
CA GLN A 199 -4.75 -14.98 5.59
C GLN A 199 -3.87 -16.16 5.16
N LYS A 200 -3.59 -16.28 3.86
CA LYS A 200 -2.68 -17.32 3.33
C LYS A 200 -1.24 -17.17 3.84
N THR A 201 -0.76 -15.97 4.15
CA THR A 201 0.57 -15.80 4.77
C THR A 201 0.58 -16.19 6.24
N LEU A 202 -0.57 -16.16 6.93
CA LEU A 202 -0.70 -16.59 8.31
C LEU A 202 -0.65 -18.11 8.48
N ASP A 203 -1.12 -18.88 7.49
CA ASP A 203 -1.08 -20.36 7.52
C ASP A 203 0.35 -20.92 7.69
N GLY A 204 1.37 -20.14 7.37
CA GLY A 204 2.78 -20.48 7.55
C GLY A 204 3.40 -20.02 8.87
N ARG A 205 2.68 -19.33 9.76
CA ARG A 205 3.22 -18.80 11.03
C ARG A 205 3.11 -19.84 12.16
N ASN A 206 4.05 -19.79 13.09
CA ASN A 206 4.00 -20.61 14.30
C ASN A 206 2.76 -20.29 15.13
N ASN A 207 2.19 -21.31 15.79
CA ASN A 207 0.98 -21.20 16.62
C ASN A 207 1.15 -20.32 17.88
N VAL A 208 2.34 -19.78 18.13
CA VAL A 208 2.65 -18.90 19.25
C VAL A 208 2.74 -17.47 18.73
N ILE A 209 1.70 -16.68 19.00
CA ILE A 209 1.65 -15.25 18.66
C ILE A 209 1.99 -14.47 19.93
N GLU A 210 3.05 -13.67 19.88
CA GLU A 210 3.41 -12.72 20.94
C GLU A 210 2.44 -11.52 20.85
N PRO A 211 1.96 -10.98 21.99
CA PRO A 211 1.14 -9.78 21.97
C PRO A 211 1.97 -8.60 21.43
N MET A 212 1.36 -7.77 20.59
CA MET A 212 1.98 -6.53 20.12
C MET A 212 2.30 -5.64 21.33
N ALA A 213 3.54 -5.15 21.42
CA ALA A 213 3.90 -4.17 22.45
C ALA A 213 3.09 -2.89 22.23
N VAL A 214 2.47 -2.40 23.30
CA VAL A 214 1.66 -1.16 23.34
C VAL A 214 2.58 0.05 23.46
#